data_AF-A0A8S8YW08-F1
#
_entry.id   AF-A0A8S8YW08-F1
#
_cell.length_a   1.000
_cell.length_b   1.000
_cell.length_c   1.000
_cell.angle_alpha   90.00
_cell.angle_beta   90.00
_cell.angle_gamma   90.00
#
_symmetry.space_group_name_H-M   'P 1'
#
loop_
_entity.id
_entity.type
_entity.pdbx_description
1 polymer ?
#
loop_
_entity_poly.entity_id
_entity_poly.type
_entity_poly.pdbx_seq_one_letter_code
_entity_poly.pdbx_strand_id
1 'polypeptide(L)'
;MVRALREAASELLRQETRSDLRKKLGALSRDVEIDGTEDEKNRFLAPVDRVEPLIDEVDAPRSGDPLGKGEHDKQRSGRPHTEERA
;
A
#
# COMPACT_ATOMS: atom_id res chain seq x y z
N MET A 1 -6.21 -1.13 -16.46
CA MET A 1 -5.21 -1.84 -17.27
C MET A 1 -4.56 -3.01 -16.52
N VAL A 2 -4.17 -2.85 -15.24
CA VAL A 2 -3.47 -3.87 -14.43
C VAL A 2 -4.26 -5.19 -14.24
N ARG A 3 -5.60 -5.12 -14.13
CA ARG A 3 -6.45 -6.33 -13.97
C ARG A 3 -6.36 -7.32 -15.15
N ALA A 4 -6.38 -6.82 -16.39
CA ALA A 4 -6.34 -7.66 -17.58
C ALA A 4 -5.03 -8.44 -17.70
N LEU A 5 -3.91 -7.85 -17.27
CA LEU A 5 -2.61 -8.52 -17.24
C LEU A 5 -2.59 -9.68 -16.23
N ARG A 6 -3.16 -9.48 -15.04
CA ARG A 6 -3.25 -10.52 -14.01
C ARG A 6 -4.11 -11.70 -14.45
N GLU A 7 -5.25 -11.42 -15.08
CA GLU A 7 -6.15 -12.44 -15.61
C GLU A 7 -5.49 -13.26 -16.73
N ALA A 8 -4.85 -12.59 -17.70
CA ALA A 8 -4.12 -13.25 -18.76
C ALA A 8 -2.94 -14.10 -18.23
N ALA A 9 -2.17 -13.58 -17.25
CA ALA A 9 -1.09 -14.33 -16.62
C ALA A 9 -1.60 -15.58 -15.89
N SER A 10 -2.75 -15.47 -15.20
CA SER A 10 -3.40 -16.59 -14.51
C SER A 10 -3.87 -17.67 -15.48
N GLU A 11 -4.40 -17.27 -16.64
CA GLU A 11 -4.85 -18.18 -17.69
C GLU A 11 -3.68 -18.93 -18.32
N LEU A 12 -2.60 -18.22 -18.66
CA LEU A 12 -1.37 -18.82 -19.19
C LEU A 12 -0.72 -19.78 -18.18
N LEU A 13 -0.72 -19.44 -16.89
CA LEU A 13 -0.13 -20.26 -15.83
C LEU A 13 -0.77 -21.66 -15.72
N ARG A 14 -2.06 -21.80 -16.07
CA ARG A 14 -2.77 -23.09 -16.03
C ARG A 14 -2.24 -24.09 -17.06
N GLN A 15 -1.75 -23.59 -18.19
CA GLN A 15 -1.29 -24.41 -19.32
C GLN A 15 0.24 -24.49 -19.38
N GLU A 16 0.94 -23.64 -18.63
CA GLU A 16 2.39 -23.56 -18.66
C GLU A 16 3.05 -24.79 -17.99
N THR A 17 4.03 -25.36 -18.68
CA THR A 17 4.80 -26.54 -18.24
C THR A 17 6.23 -26.19 -17.87
N ARG A 18 6.78 -25.10 -18.41
CA ARG A 18 8.14 -24.65 -18.14
C ARG A 18 8.23 -23.99 -16.77
N SER A 19 9.14 -24.49 -15.93
CA SER A 19 9.27 -24.06 -14.53
C SER A 19 9.73 -22.61 -14.36
N ASP A 20 10.55 -22.10 -15.26
CA ASP A 20 11.01 -20.71 -15.30
C ASP A 20 9.86 -19.74 -15.62
N LEU A 21 9.02 -20.10 -16.60
CA LEU A 21 7.86 -19.31 -16.98
C LEU A 21 6.74 -19.36 -15.94
N ARG A 22 6.48 -20.52 -15.32
CA ARG A 22 5.52 -20.62 -14.21
C ARG A 22 5.84 -19.69 -13.05
N LYS A 23 7.13 -19.55 -12.70
CA LYS A 23 7.56 -18.61 -11.64
C LYS A 23 7.24 -17.16 -12.01
N LYS A 24 7.55 -16.76 -13.24
CA LYS A 24 7.31 -15.40 -13.76
C LYS A 24 5.82 -15.09 -13.86
N LEU A 25 5.03 -16.01 -14.44
CA LEU A 25 3.59 -15.89 -14.57
C LEU A 25 2.90 -15.87 -13.20
N GLY A 26 3.34 -16.69 -12.25
CA GLY A 26 2.85 -16.69 -10.88
C GLY A 26 3.04 -15.35 -10.17
N ALA A 27 4.22 -14.73 -10.33
CA ALA A 27 4.49 -13.40 -9.80
C ALA A 27 3.59 -12.33 -10.45
N LEU A 28 3.36 -12.42 -11.76
CA LEU A 28 2.51 -11.50 -12.51
C LEU A 28 1.01 -11.69 -12.25
N SER A 29 0.56 -12.89 -11.91
CA SER A 29 -0.85 -13.17 -11.60
C SER A 29 -1.27 -12.72 -10.20
N ARG A 30 -0.31 -12.55 -9.28
CA ARG A 30 -0.60 -12.23 -7.87
C ARG A 30 -0.94 -10.75 -7.69
N ASP A 31 -1.91 -10.46 -6.85
CA ASP A 31 -2.20 -9.09 -6.43
C ASP A 31 -1.45 -8.75 -5.14
N VAL A 32 -0.38 -7.96 -5.21
CA VAL A 32 0.42 -7.60 -4.02
C VAL A 32 -0.37 -6.71 -3.05
N GLU A 33 -1.33 -5.93 -3.54
CA GLU A 33 -2.16 -5.08 -2.69
C GLU A 33 -3.10 -5.91 -1.80
N ILE A 34 -3.57 -7.06 -2.29
CA ILE A 34 -4.53 -7.92 -1.59
C ILE A 34 -3.83 -9.12 -0.94
N ASP A 35 -3.02 -9.85 -1.71
CA ASP A 35 -2.37 -11.10 -1.32
C ASP A 35 -0.91 -10.93 -0.90
N GLY A 36 -0.34 -9.71 -0.94
CA GLY A 36 1.03 -9.46 -0.51
C GLY A 36 1.25 -9.70 0.97
N THR A 37 2.50 -9.97 1.33
CA THR A 37 2.95 -10.00 2.74
C THR A 37 2.76 -8.63 3.39
N GLU A 38 2.68 -8.58 4.72
CA GLU A 38 2.59 -7.31 5.45
C GLU A 38 3.77 -6.38 5.11
N ASP A 39 4.98 -6.93 4.93
CA ASP A 39 6.16 -6.17 4.51
C ASP A 39 6.02 -5.57 3.09
N GLU A 40 5.48 -6.34 2.14
CA GLU A 40 5.23 -5.85 0.78
C GLU A 40 4.15 -4.76 0.75
N LYS A 41 3.08 -4.94 1.55
CA LYS A 41 2.02 -3.95 1.70
C LYS A 41 2.55 -2.68 2.36
N ASN A 42 3.33 -2.81 3.43
CA ASN A 42 3.96 -1.67 4.10
C ASN A 42 4.88 -0.90 3.15
N ARG A 43 5.66 -1.58 2.30
CA ARG A 43 6.50 -0.90 1.29
C ARG A 43 5.67 -0.17 0.24
N PHE A 44 4.56 -0.76 -0.20
CA PHE A 44 3.66 -0.13 -1.16
C PHE A 44 2.95 1.10 -0.59
N LEU A 45 2.56 1.04 0.68
CA LEU A 45 1.90 2.15 1.40
C LEU A 45 2.88 3.17 1.97
N ALA A 46 4.16 2.80 2.15
CA ALA A 46 5.17 3.70 2.67
C ALA A 46 5.29 4.93 1.76
N PRO A 47 5.38 6.13 2.33
CA PRO A 47 5.69 7.33 1.57
C PRO A 47 6.96 7.08 0.76
N VAL A 48 6.89 7.30 -0.56
CA VAL A 48 8.07 7.21 -1.42
C VAL A 48 9.10 8.21 -0.89
N ASP A 49 10.33 7.75 -0.67
CA ASP A 49 11.43 8.62 -0.26
C ASP A 49 11.46 9.84 -1.20
N ARG A 50 11.39 11.03 -0.61
CA ARG A 50 11.45 12.27 -1.39
C ARG A 50 12.82 12.29 -2.07
N VAL A 51 12.84 12.11 -3.38
CA VAL A 51 14.04 12.34 -4.19
C VAL A 51 14.42 13.79 -3.97
N GLU A 52 15.58 14.04 -3.37
CA GLU A 52 16.13 15.39 -3.31
C GLU A 52 16.23 15.87 -4.76
N PRO A 53 15.51 16.95 -5.13
CA PRO A 53 15.62 17.47 -6.47
C PRO A 53 17.09 17.86 -6.67
N LEU A 54 17.68 17.36 -7.77
CA LEU A 54 18.94 17.87 -8.28
C LEU A 54 18.80 19.39 -8.32
N ILE A 55 19.60 20.03 -7.48
CA ILE A 55 19.65 21.47 -7.25
C ILE A 55 20.03 22.18 -8.55
N ASP A 56 19.04 22.44 -9.40
CA ASP A 56 19.10 23.56 -10.34
C ASP A 56 17.98 24.54 -9.96
N GLU A 57 18.45 25.73 -9.61
CA GLU A 57 17.77 26.89 -9.08
C GLU A 57 16.50 27.24 -9.85
N VAL A 58 15.33 27.10 -9.22
CA VAL A 58 14.26 28.08 -9.40
C VAL A 58 13.52 28.23 -8.08
N ASP A 59 13.61 29.43 -7.50
CA ASP A 59 12.84 29.89 -6.36
C ASP A 59 11.35 29.61 -6.55
N ALA A 60 10.85 28.61 -5.86
CA ALA A 60 9.43 28.48 -5.55
C ALA A 60 9.33 28.32 -4.03
N PRO A 61 8.48 29.10 -3.33
CA PRO A 61 8.21 28.85 -1.94
C PRO A 61 7.61 27.45 -1.83
N ARG A 62 8.43 26.49 -1.39
CA ARG A 62 7.94 25.20 -0.95
C ARG A 62 7.12 25.49 0.28
N SER A 63 5.80 25.47 0.15
CA SER A 63 4.87 25.39 1.26
C SER A 63 5.23 24.13 2.04
N GLY A 64 6.10 24.31 3.04
CA GLY A 64 6.46 23.29 4.02
C GLY A 64 5.21 22.83 4.74
N ASP A 65 5.21 21.54 5.08
CA ASP A 65 4.19 20.77 5.77
C ASP A 65 3.29 21.58 6.73
N PRO A 66 2.01 21.21 6.88
CA PRO A 66 1.39 21.40 8.17
C PRO A 66 2.09 20.43 9.14
N LEU A 67 3.08 20.93 9.88
CA LEU A 67 3.45 20.40 11.19
C LEU A 67 2.29 20.67 12.16
N GLY A 68 1.13 20.10 11.86
CA GLY A 68 -0.03 20.06 12.72
C GLY A 68 0.10 18.83 13.59
N LYS A 69 0.62 19.03 14.79
CA LYS A 69 0.63 18.05 15.89
C LYS A 69 -0.74 17.36 15.96
N GLY A 70 -0.79 16.10 15.55
CA GLY A 70 -1.96 15.23 15.72
C GLY A 70 -2.01 14.69 17.14
N GLU A 71 -2.13 15.59 18.12
CA GLU A 71 -2.47 15.24 19.48
C GLU A 71 -3.89 15.74 19.70
N HIS A 72 -4.68 15.03 20.49
CA HIS A 72 -6.08 15.35 20.81
C HIS A 72 -7.13 14.87 19.79
N ASP A 73 -7.26 13.55 19.61
CA ASP A 73 -8.62 12.99 19.58
C ASP A 73 -8.73 11.55 20.09
N LYS A 74 -8.34 11.32 21.35
CA LYS A 74 -8.87 10.19 22.12
C LYS A 74 -10.21 10.60 22.75
N GLN A 75 -11.18 10.97 21.91
CA GLN A 75 -12.55 11.15 22.35
C GLN A 75 -13.14 9.76 22.65
N ARG A 76 -12.95 9.32 23.90
CA ARG A 76 -13.83 8.46 24.70
C ARG A 76 -14.78 7.54 23.91
N SER A 77 -14.27 6.63 23.08
CA SER A 77 -15.09 5.63 22.39
C SER A 77 -15.39 4.40 23.27
N GLY A 78 -15.56 4.61 24.57
CA GLY A 78 -16.02 3.59 25.50
C GLY A 78 -17.54 3.64 25.63
N ARG A 79 -18.21 2.50 25.41
CA ARG A 79 -19.66 2.37 25.70
C ARG A 79 -19.89 2.71 27.18
N PRO A 80 -20.94 3.47 27.55
CA PRO A 80 -21.30 3.62 28.95
C PRO A 80 -21.62 2.22 29.49
N HIS A 81 -20.94 1.83 30.57
CA HIS A 81 -21.25 0.64 31.33
C HIS A 81 -22.63 0.85 31.95
N THR A 82 -23.62 0.06 31.55
CA THR A 82 -24.91 -0.01 32.23
C THR A 82 -24.65 -0.58 33.61
N GLU A 83 -24.72 0.23 34.66
CA GLU A 83 -24.88 -0.31 36.01
C GLU A 83 -26.34 -0.73 36.17
N GLU A 84 -26.54 -2.05 36.21
CA GLU A 84 -27.74 -2.71 36.66
C GLU A 84 -27.99 -2.31 38.13
N ARG A 85 -29.01 -1.49 38.35
CA ARG A 85 -29.41 -1.09 39.70
C ARG A 85 -30.31 -2.19 40.27
N ALA A 86 -29.82 -2.82 41.33
CA ALA A 86 -30.55 -3.78 42.17
C ALA A 86 -31.83 -3.21 42.78
#